data_AF-A0A925WTJ3-F1
#
_entry.id   AF-A0A925WTJ3-F1
#
_cell.length_a   1.000
_cell.length_b   1.000
_cell.length_c   1.000
_cell.angle_alpha   90.00
_cell.angle_beta   90.00
_cell.angle_gamma   90.00
#
_symmetry.space_group_name_H-M   'P 1'
#
loop_
_entity.id
_entity.type
_entity.pdbx_description
1 polymer ?
#
loop_
_entity_poly.entity_id
_entity_poly.type
_entity_poly.pdbx_seq_one_letter_code
_entity_poly.pdbx_strand_id
1 'polypeptide(L)' 'MAEQDTEVPTLYAWAGGMPAFERLTRLFYARVDDNPLLAPVFARVPKEHARHVAYFIAEVLGGPKTYSEQNGSHAG' A
#
# COMPACT_ATOMS: atom_id res chain seq x y z
N MET A 1 -39.52 -10.85 4.22
CA MET A 1 -38.63 -9.69 4.09
C MET A 1 -37.28 -10.26 3.69
N ALA A 2 -36.80 -9.96 2.48
CA ALA A 2 -35.46 -10.39 2.07
C ALA A 2 -34.46 -9.45 2.76
N GLU A 3 -33.61 -10.01 3.62
CA GLU A 3 -32.44 -9.30 4.14
C GLU A 3 -31.54 -8.98 2.96
N GLN A 4 -31.49 -7.70 2.57
CA GLN A 4 -30.50 -7.22 1.62
C GLN A 4 -29.19 -7.10 2.39
N ASP A 5 -28.34 -8.11 2.28
CA ASP A 5 -26.99 -8.10 2.82
C ASP A 5 -26.14 -7.15 1.97
N THR A 6 -26.26 -5.84 2.20
CA THR A 6 -25.27 -4.87 1.72
C THR A 6 -24.02 -5.07 2.56
N GLU A 7 -23.20 -6.04 2.17
CA GLU A 7 -21.91 -6.32 2.78
C GLU A 7 -21.10 -5.01 2.81
N VAL A 8 -20.73 -4.57 4.02
CA VAL A 8 -19.99 -3.32 4.20
C VAL A 8 -18.66 -3.43 3.44
N PRO A 9 -18.35 -2.51 2.51
CA PRO A 9 -17.11 -2.59 1.74
C PRO A 9 -15.87 -2.53 2.65
N THR A 10 -14.78 -3.18 2.23
CA THR A 10 -13.50 -3.08 2.95
C THR A 10 -12.96 -1.66 2.94
N LEU A 11 -12.06 -1.32 3.87
CA LEU A 11 -11.39 -0.01 3.87
C LEU A 11 -10.61 0.21 2.57
N TYR A 12 -10.01 -0.83 2.02
CA TYR A 12 -9.41 -0.80 0.68
C TYR A 12 -10.41 -0.36 -0.40
N ALA A 13 -11.61 -0.94 -0.41
CA ALA A 13 -12.66 -0.58 -1.37
C ALA A 13 -13.15 0.86 -1.15
N TRP A 14 -13.41 1.27 0.09
CA TRP A 14 -13.77 2.64 0.45
C TRP A 14 -12.71 3.67 0.06
N ALA A 15 -11.43 3.33 0.17
CA ALA A 15 -10.32 4.21 -0.17
C ALA A 15 -10.11 4.38 -1.69
N GLY A 16 -10.82 3.64 -2.54
CA GLY A 16 -10.68 3.69 -4.00
C GLY A 16 -9.73 2.65 -4.58
N GLY A 17 -9.42 1.58 -3.82
CA GLY A 17 -8.63 0.45 -4.26
C GLY A 17 -7.15 0.76 -4.50
N MET A 18 -6.45 -0.15 -5.19
CA MET A 18 -5.00 -0.10 -5.36
C MET A 18 -4.48 1.20 -5.98
N PRO A 19 -5.13 1.79 -7.01
CA PRO A 19 -4.67 3.07 -7.58
C PRO A 19 -4.59 4.20 -6.55
N ALA A 20 -5.46 4.19 -5.53
CA ALA A 20 -5.43 5.19 -4.46
C ALA A 20 -4.19 5.01 -3.56
N PHE A 21 -3.85 3.78 -3.20
CA PHE A 21 -2.67 3.47 -2.39
C PHE A 21 -1.37 3.72 -3.14
N GLU A 22 -1.27 3.31 -4.41
CA GLU A 22 -0.10 3.62 -5.25
C GLU A 22 0.10 5.14 -5.39
N ARG A 23 -1.00 5.90 -5.57
CA ARG A 23 -0.94 7.36 -5.60
C ARG A 23 -0.51 7.95 -4.25
N LEU A 24 -1.06 7.44 -3.15
CA LEU A 24 -0.73 7.88 -1.79
C LEU A 24 0.75 7.71 -1.49
N THR A 25 1.31 6.51 -1.69
CA THR A 25 2.71 6.23 -1.36
C THR A 25 3.65 7.00 -2.29
N ARG A 26 3.36 7.10 -3.59
CA ARG A 26 4.14 7.93 -4.51
C ARG A 26 4.23 9.38 -4.03
N LEU A 27 3.10 9.97 -3.61
CA LEU A 27 3.06 11.34 -3.09
C LEU A 27 3.72 11.51 -1.72
N PHE A 28 3.73 10.46 -0.90
CA PHE A 28 4.46 10.42 0.37
C PHE A 28 5.96 10.45 0.12
N TYR A 29 6.49 9.54 -0.70
CA TYR A 29 7.92 9.47 -0.99
C TYR A 29 8.44 10.71 -1.73
N ALA A 30 7.64 11.31 -2.62
CA ALA A 30 7.98 12.59 -3.23
C ALA A 30 8.21 13.71 -2.19
N ARG A 31 7.49 13.67 -1.06
CA ARG A 31 7.67 14.64 0.05
C ARG A 31 8.80 14.27 1.00
N VAL A 32 9.17 13.00 1.07
CA VAL A 32 10.31 12.52 1.88
C VAL A 32 11.61 13.09 1.33
N ASP A 33 11.76 13.12 0.01
CA ASP A 33 12.96 13.65 -0.66
C ASP A 33 13.19 15.14 -0.33
N ASP A 34 12.11 15.91 -0.17
CA ASP A 34 12.17 17.34 0.17
C ASP A 34 12.36 17.61 1.68
N ASN A 35 12.32 16.57 2.53
CA ASN A 35 12.38 16.74 3.97
C ASN A 35 13.81 16.52 4.51
N PRO A 36 14.44 17.52 5.16
CA PRO A 36 15.85 17.42 5.58
C PRO A 36 16.12 16.36 6.65
N LEU A 37 15.11 15.94 7.40
CA LEU A 37 15.24 14.87 8.41
C LEU A 37 15.01 13.48 7.80
N LEU A 38 14.07 13.36 6.85
CA LEU A 38 13.70 12.07 6.27
C LEU A 38 14.59 11.71 5.07
N ALA A 39 14.99 12.68 4.25
CA ALA A 39 15.80 12.42 3.05
C ALA A 39 17.08 11.61 3.35
N PRO A 40 17.88 11.88 4.40
CA PRO A 40 19.05 11.06 4.73
C PRO A 40 18.69 9.63 5.14
N VAL A 41 17.54 9.43 5.81
CA VAL A 41 17.06 8.12 6.25
C VAL A 41 16.66 7.25 5.06
N PHE A 42 16.03 7.86 4.04
CA PHE A 42 15.52 7.17 2.86
C PHE A 42 16.48 7.17 1.66
N ALA A 43 17.66 7.80 1.76
CA ALA A 43 18.60 7.98 0.65
C ALA A 43 19.06 6.68 -0.05
N ARG A 44 18.97 5.53 0.62
CA ARG A 44 19.37 4.21 0.08
C ARG A 44 18.18 3.33 -0.33
N VAL A 45 16.97 3.84 -0.19
CA VAL A 45 15.76 3.08 -0.47
C VAL A 45 15.49 3.09 -1.99
N PRO A 46 15.29 1.93 -2.63
CA PRO A 46 14.99 1.87 -4.06
C PRO A 46 13.68 2.58 -4.40
N LYS A 47 13.58 3.15 -5.60
CA LYS A 47 12.34 3.82 -6.07
C LYS A 47 11.11 2.90 -6.06
N GLU A 48 11.31 1.61 -6.31
CA GLU A 48 10.24 0.60 -6.26
C GLU A 48 9.68 0.36 -4.85
N HIS A 49 10.37 0.82 -3.80
CA HIS A 49 9.91 0.64 -2.43
C HIS A 49 8.53 1.28 -2.17
N ALA A 50 8.23 2.40 -2.82
CA ALA A 50 6.93 3.06 -2.72
C ALA A 50 5.77 2.14 -3.15
N ARG A 51 6.00 1.31 -4.18
CA ARG A 51 5.03 0.35 -4.69
C ARG A 51 4.85 -0.83 -3.75
N HIS A 52 5.94 -1.37 -3.20
CA HIS A 52 5.87 -2.43 -2.19
C HIS A 52 5.10 -1.97 -0.94
N VAL A 53 5.34 -0.74 -0.48
CA VAL A 53 4.59 -0.16 0.66
C VAL A 53 3.10 0.00 0.31
N ALA A 54 2.76 0.38 -0.92
CA ALA A 54 1.36 0.46 -1.33
C ALA A 54 0.67 -0.91 -1.25
N TYR A 55 1.33 -1.97 -1.72
CA TYR A 55 0.78 -3.32 -1.71
C TYR A 55 0.62 -3.85 -0.29
N PHE A 56 1.59 -3.57 0.58
CA PHE A 56 1.48 -3.91 2.00
C PHE A 56 0.28 -3.24 2.67
N ILE A 57 0.15 -1.91 2.54
CA ILE A 57 -0.96 -1.16 3.17
C ILE A 57 -2.30 -1.60 2.59
N ALA A 58 -2.39 -1.79 1.27
CA ALA A 58 -3.60 -2.25 0.62
C ALA A 58 -4.05 -3.63 1.14
N GLU A 59 -3.12 -4.57 1.29
CA GLU A 59 -3.40 -5.91 1.83
C GLU A 59 -3.89 -5.84 3.29
N VAL A 60 -3.23 -5.06 4.15
CA VAL A 60 -3.64 -4.84 5.55
C VAL A 60 -5.07 -4.28 5.66
N LEU A 61 -5.50 -3.46 4.69
CA LEU A 61 -6.81 -2.81 4.68
C LEU A 61 -7.89 -3.61 3.94
N GLY A 62 -7.63 -4.89 3.64
CA GLY A 62 -8.58 -5.79 3.01
C GLY A 62 -8.56 -5.77 1.48
N GLY A 63 -7.42 -5.40 0.89
CA GLY A 63 -7.13 -5.51 -0.53
C GLY A 63 -6.50 -6.87 -0.92
N PRO A 64 -6.08 -7.03 -2.18
CA PRO A 64 -5.46 -8.25 -2.67
C PRO A 64 -4.16 -8.62 -1.95
N LYS A 65 -3.83 -9.91 -1.86
CA LYS A 65 -2.62 -10.45 -1.19
C LYS A 65 -1.31 -10.27 -1.98
N THR A 66 -1.25 -9.21 -2.78
CA THR A 66 -0.15 -8.97 -3.73
C THR A 66 1.20 -8.81 -3.03
N TYR A 67 1.24 -8.26 -1.82
CA TYR A 67 2.50 -8.09 -1.08
C TYR A 67 3.01 -9.42 -0.54
N SER A 68 2.13 -10.21 0.08
CA SER A 68 2.48 -11.54 0.58
C SER A 68 2.84 -12.52 -0.52
N GLU A 69 2.23 -12.42 -1.70
CA GLU A 69 2.53 -13.27 -2.87
C GLU A 69 3.85 -12.91 -3.55
N GLN A 70 4.21 -11.62 -3.59
CA GLN A 70 5.47 -11.17 -4.19
C GLN A 70 6.68 -11.35 -3.25
N ASN A 71 6.45 -11.41 -1.94
CA ASN A 71 7.50 -11.61 -0.92
C ASN A 71 7.46 -13.00 -0.26
N GLY A 72 6.51 -13.86 -0.66
CA GLY A 72 6.27 -15.18 -0.08
C GLY A 72 6.87 -16.31 -0.90
N SER A 73 8.18 -16.53 -0.77
CA SER A 73 8.86 -17.84 -0.67
C SER A 73 10.34 -17.68 -1.00
N HIS A 74 11.22 -17.88 0.00
CA HIS A 74 12.32 -18.86 0.01
C HIS A 74 13.01 -18.78 1.40
N ALA A 75 12.52 -19.56 2.34
CA ALA A 75 13.34 -20.13 3.40
C ALA A 75 13.03 -21.63 3.41
N GLY A 76 13.84 -22.38 2.67
CA GLY A 76 14.07 -23.80 2.96
C GLY A 76 15.05 -23.94 4.11
#